data_AF-A0A948JK17-F1
#
_entry.id   AF-A0A948JK17-F1
#
_cell.length_a   1.000
_cell.length_b   1.000
_cell.length_c   1.000
_cell.angle_alpha   90.00
_cell.angle_beta   90.00
_cell.angle_gamma   90.00
#
_symmetry.space_group_name_H-M   'P 1'
#
loop_
_entity.id
_entity.type
_entity.pdbx_description
1 polymer ?
#
loop_
_entity_poly.entity_id
_entity_poly.type
_entity_poly.pdbx_seq_one_letter_code
_entity_poly.pdbx_strand_id
1 'polypeptide(L)'
;MDAITHWKQIITQANKAFAHDHFALAAGLYQHAAGVMTDAWPDYVENQQHLSQQQWQDSVVQLVLCYSISVQNLAETYARQQRWRRCLSVLRQTLSQLQRLLQQLPGNHPASIAVLWESCHIRREFCRFSQQHQPAHKHSLSTEPYAGKAHGWLH
;
A
#
# COMPACT_ATOMS: atom_id res chain seq x y z
N MET A 1 -17.08 9.71 18.72
CA MET A 1 -16.20 10.49 17.83
C MET A 1 -16.29 9.85 16.45
N ASP A 2 -16.50 10.62 15.40
CA ASP A 2 -16.57 10.09 14.02
C ASP A 2 -15.21 9.49 13.59
N ALA A 3 -15.24 8.40 12.82
CA ALA A 3 -14.05 7.64 12.44
C ALA A 3 -13.05 8.47 11.63
N ILE A 4 -13.53 9.31 10.70
CA ILE A 4 -12.69 10.21 9.91
C ILE A 4 -12.05 11.27 10.81
N THR A 5 -12.80 11.80 11.77
CA THR A 5 -12.27 12.78 12.73
C THR A 5 -11.17 12.16 13.61
N HIS A 6 -11.37 10.93 14.09
CA HIS A 6 -10.36 10.18 14.84
C HIS A 6 -9.12 9.91 13.98
N TRP A 7 -9.31 9.45 12.74
CA TRP A 7 -8.25 9.23 11.78
C TRP A 7 -7.40 10.49 11.53
N LYS A 8 -8.04 11.65 11.34
CA LYS A 8 -7.33 12.93 11.15
C LYS A 8 -6.40 13.25 12.31
N GLN A 9 -6.79 12.95 13.55
CA GLN A 9 -5.94 13.17 14.71
C GLN A 9 -4.74 12.24 14.73
N ILE A 10 -4.97 10.94 14.47
CA ILE A 10 -3.90 9.93 14.44
C ILE A 10 -2.91 10.25 13.31
N ILE A 11 -3.39 10.52 12.09
CA ILE A 11 -2.52 10.79 10.94
C ILE A 11 -1.69 12.05 11.15
N THR A 12 -2.23 13.08 11.82
CA THR A 12 -1.48 14.29 12.17
C THR A 12 -0.33 13.97 13.12
N GLN A 13 -0.57 13.14 14.14
CA GLN A 13 0.47 12.70 15.06
C GLN A 13 1.49 11.80 14.38
N ALA A 14 1.04 10.88 13.52
CA ALA A 14 1.89 9.98 12.76
C ALA A 14 2.86 10.75 11.85
N ASN A 15 2.33 11.74 11.12
CA ASN A 15 3.12 12.60 10.24
C ASN A 15 4.14 13.43 11.03
N LYS A 16 3.77 13.94 12.21
CA LYS A 16 4.73 14.62 13.10
C LYS A 16 5.83 13.68 13.56
N ALA A 17 5.48 12.47 14.01
CA ALA A 17 6.46 11.47 14.43
C ALA A 17 7.40 11.09 13.27
N PHE A 18 6.85 10.89 12.07
CA PHE A 18 7.62 10.59 10.87
C PHE A 18 8.60 11.71 10.51
N ALA A 19 8.15 12.97 10.57
CA ALA A 19 8.98 14.14 10.25
C ALA A 19 10.15 14.35 11.23
N HIS A 20 10.08 13.78 12.43
CA HIS A 20 11.16 13.80 13.44
C HIS A 20 11.91 12.46 13.51
N ASP A 21 11.83 11.64 12.45
CA ASP A 21 12.49 10.32 12.34
C ASP A 21 12.12 9.32 13.45
N HIS A 22 11.02 9.54 14.18
CA HIS A 22 10.47 8.61 15.17
C HIS A 22 9.69 7.48 14.47
N PHE A 23 10.35 6.74 13.57
CA PHE A 23 9.71 5.80 12.66
C PHE A 23 8.97 4.65 13.35
N ALA A 24 9.44 4.19 14.52
CA ALA A 24 8.74 3.15 15.28
C ALA A 24 7.37 3.64 15.78
N LEU A 25 7.32 4.86 16.32
CA LEU A 25 6.07 5.50 16.75
C LEU A 25 5.17 5.80 15.56
N ALA A 26 5.72 6.38 14.48
CA ALA A 26 4.99 6.66 13.26
C ALA A 26 4.34 5.40 12.68
N ALA A 27 5.07 4.28 12.63
CA ALA A 27 4.53 3.00 12.16
C ALA A 27 3.36 2.51 13.02
N GLY A 28 3.47 2.60 14.35
CA GLY A 28 2.36 2.27 15.25
C GLY A 28 1.12 3.13 15.00
N LEU A 29 1.31 4.44 14.81
CA LEU A 29 0.23 5.38 14.55
C LEU A 29 -0.41 5.16 13.17
N TYR A 30 0.36 4.93 12.11
CA TYR A 30 -0.20 4.61 10.79
C TYR A 30 -0.95 3.27 10.79
N GLN A 31 -0.45 2.27 11.51
CA GLN A 31 -1.16 1.00 11.68
C GLN A 31 -2.48 1.20 12.43
N HIS A 32 -2.49 2.03 13.48
CA HIS A 32 -3.72 2.38 14.20
C HIS A 32 -4.70 3.15 13.29
N ALA A 33 -4.22 4.13 12.52
CA ALA A 33 -5.05 4.87 11.56
C ALA A 33 -5.70 3.95 10.52
N ALA A 34 -4.96 2.98 9.99
CA ALA A 34 -5.50 1.98 9.09
C ALA A 34 -6.56 1.08 9.78
N GLY A 35 -6.31 0.68 11.03
CA GLY A 35 -7.24 -0.09 11.85
C GLY A 35 -8.58 0.62 12.06
N VAL A 36 -8.56 1.91 12.41
CA VAL A 36 -9.80 2.71 12.59
C VAL A 36 -10.66 2.71 11.32
N MET A 37 -10.04 2.75 10.13
CA MET A 37 -10.78 2.69 8.87
C MET A 37 -11.35 1.29 8.59
N THR A 38 -10.60 0.23 8.88
CA THR A 38 -11.10 -1.14 8.70
C THR A 38 -12.21 -1.48 9.68
N ASP A 39 -12.13 -0.98 10.91
CA ASP A 39 -13.11 -1.24 11.95
C ASP A 39 -14.42 -0.48 11.70
N ALA A 40 -14.35 0.70 11.10
CA ALA A 40 -15.54 1.47 10.74
C ALA A 40 -16.24 0.93 9.47
N TRP A 41 -15.56 0.09 8.68
CA TRP A 41 -16.09 -0.37 7.39
C TRP A 41 -17.46 -1.07 7.47
N PRO A 42 -17.69 -2.05 8.38
CA PRO A 42 -18.99 -2.72 8.48
C PRO A 42 -20.12 -1.73 8.73
N ASP A 43 -19.90 -0.76 9.63
CA ASP A 43 -20.88 0.27 9.96
C ASP A 43 -21.23 1.12 8.73
N TYR A 44 -20.26 1.50 7.90
CA TYR A 44 -20.54 2.23 6.67
C TYR A 44 -21.28 1.38 5.63
N VAL A 45 -21.05 0.07 5.58
CA VAL A 45 -21.77 -0.83 4.67
C VAL A 45 -23.19 -1.08 5.16
N GLU A 46 -23.43 -1.22 6.46
CA GLU A 46 -24.75 -1.51 7.04
C GLU A 46 -25.66 -0.26 7.07
N ASN A 47 -25.09 0.93 7.31
CA ASN A 47 -25.85 2.19 7.34
C ASN A 47 -26.31 2.70 5.96
N GLN A 48 -26.21 1.87 4.90
CA GLN A 48 -26.74 2.12 3.55
C GLN A 48 -28.21 2.58 3.54
N GLN A 49 -29.01 2.14 4.51
CA GLN A 49 -30.46 2.37 4.53
C GLN A 49 -30.87 3.73 5.11
N HIS A 50 -29.97 4.41 5.86
CA HIS A 50 -30.31 5.64 6.59
C HIS A 50 -29.70 6.91 6.00
N LEU A 51 -28.72 6.78 5.10
CA LEU A 51 -28.07 7.90 4.43
C LEU A 51 -28.66 8.10 3.03
N SER A 52 -28.69 9.35 2.57
CA SER A 52 -28.95 9.59 1.15
C SER A 52 -27.85 8.93 0.30
N GLN A 53 -28.21 8.49 -0.90
CA GLN A 53 -27.31 7.75 -1.80
C GLN A 53 -25.97 8.47 -2.03
N GLN A 54 -25.99 9.81 -2.12
CA GLN A 54 -24.78 10.62 -2.33
C GLN A 54 -23.90 10.73 -1.07
N GLN A 55 -24.50 10.91 0.11
CA GLN A 55 -23.76 11.01 1.38
C GLN A 55 -23.07 9.69 1.74
N TRP A 56 -23.73 8.57 1.46
CA TRP A 56 -23.13 7.26 1.66
C TRP A 56 -21.94 7.02 0.72
N GLN A 57 -22.08 7.39 -0.56
CA GLN A 57 -21.00 7.29 -1.55
C GLN A 57 -19.76 8.06 -1.12
N ASP A 58 -19.91 9.33 -0.74
CA ASP A 58 -18.80 10.18 -0.30
C ASP A 58 -18.11 9.60 0.95
N SER A 59 -18.89 9.02 1.87
CA SER A 59 -18.38 8.42 3.11
C SER A 59 -17.51 7.18 2.85
N VAL A 60 -17.98 6.25 2.00
CA VAL A 60 -17.23 5.03 1.67
C VAL A 60 -15.98 5.37 0.86
N VAL A 61 -16.09 6.28 -0.11
CA VAL A 61 -14.93 6.77 -0.88
C VAL A 61 -13.89 7.36 0.08
N GLN A 62 -14.31 8.22 1.00
CA GLN A 62 -13.40 8.84 1.96
C GLN A 62 -12.70 7.80 2.86
N LEU A 63 -13.41 6.78 3.30
CA LEU A 63 -12.82 5.69 4.10
C LEU A 63 -11.72 4.96 3.30
N VAL A 64 -12.01 4.57 2.06
CA VAL A 64 -11.03 3.86 1.20
C VAL A 64 -9.77 4.71 0.99
N LEU A 65 -9.94 6.01 0.75
CA LEU A 65 -8.83 6.95 0.60
C LEU A 65 -7.99 7.04 1.89
N CYS A 66 -8.64 7.25 3.04
CA CYS A 66 -7.97 7.33 4.34
C CYS A 66 -7.23 6.03 4.70
N TYR A 67 -7.82 4.87 4.43
CA TYR A 67 -7.19 3.57 4.62
C TYR A 67 -5.93 3.44 3.75
N SER A 68 -6.05 3.75 2.46
CA SER A 68 -4.93 3.66 1.51
C SER A 68 -3.76 4.58 1.90
N ILE A 69 -4.03 5.84 2.25
CA ILE A 69 -3.01 6.80 2.71
C ILE A 69 -2.26 6.25 3.93
N SER A 70 -2.99 5.69 4.89
CA SER A 70 -2.40 5.13 6.11
C SER A 70 -1.44 3.98 5.80
N VAL A 71 -1.85 3.08 4.92
CA VAL A 71 -1.01 1.94 4.50
C VAL A 71 0.21 2.39 3.69
N GLN A 72 0.06 3.33 2.76
CA GLN A 72 1.18 3.84 1.96
C GLN A 72 2.24 4.48 2.86
N ASN A 73 1.81 5.29 3.84
CA ASN A 73 2.71 5.90 4.81
C ASN A 73 3.33 4.85 5.76
N LEU A 74 2.59 3.83 6.16
CA LEU A 74 3.13 2.70 6.93
C LEU A 74 4.21 1.95 6.16
N ALA A 75 3.98 1.68 4.87
CA ALA A 75 4.92 1.02 3.98
C ALA A 75 6.21 1.84 3.83
N GLU A 76 6.08 3.14 3.54
CA GLU A 76 7.21 4.08 3.51
C GLU A 76 7.97 4.10 4.85
N THR A 77 7.25 4.14 5.97
CA THR A 77 7.86 4.11 7.31
C THR A 77 8.66 2.83 7.56
N TYR A 78 8.15 1.67 7.10
CA TYR A 78 8.91 0.42 7.16
C TYR A 78 10.11 0.42 6.22
N ALA A 79 10.01 1.02 5.04
CA ALA A 79 11.12 1.17 4.11
C ALA A 79 12.24 2.05 4.71
N ARG A 80 11.90 3.16 5.38
CA ARG A 80 12.87 4.00 6.11
C ARG A 80 13.62 3.24 7.20
N GLN A 81 12.96 2.27 7.82
CA GLN A 81 13.58 1.36 8.80
C GLN A 81 14.36 0.19 8.16
N GLN A 82 14.48 0.12 6.83
CA GLN A 82 15.04 -1.05 6.11
C GLN A 82 14.28 -2.36 6.35
N ARG A 83 13.00 -2.27 6.75
CA ARG A 83 12.14 -3.43 7.05
C ARG A 83 11.34 -3.84 5.83
N TRP A 84 12.05 -4.11 4.74
CA TRP A 84 11.47 -4.37 3.42
C TRP A 84 10.44 -5.50 3.38
N ARG A 85 10.70 -6.60 4.12
CA ARG A 85 9.73 -7.70 4.25
C ARG A 85 8.39 -7.23 4.82
N ARG A 86 8.41 -6.35 5.84
CA ARG A 86 7.17 -5.81 6.43
C ARG A 86 6.47 -4.84 5.48
N CYS A 87 7.25 -3.98 4.80
CA CYS A 87 6.74 -3.08 3.77
C CYS A 87 5.96 -3.84 2.68
N LEU A 88 6.57 -4.84 2.06
CA LEU A 88 5.94 -5.64 1.02
C LEU A 88 4.75 -6.47 1.54
N SER A 89 4.87 -7.03 2.75
CA SER A 89 3.77 -7.77 3.38
C SER A 89 2.53 -6.91 3.57
N VAL A 90 2.70 -5.69 4.10
CA VAL A 90 1.59 -4.75 4.34
C VAL A 90 0.89 -4.35 3.05
N LEU A 91 1.66 -4.03 2.00
CA LEU A 91 1.08 -3.66 0.70
C LEU A 91 0.32 -4.84 0.07
N ARG A 92 0.88 -6.06 0.13
CA ARG A 92 0.21 -7.28 -0.36
C ARG A 92 -1.09 -7.57 0.39
N GLN A 93 -1.06 -7.49 1.73
CA GLN A 93 -2.25 -7.68 2.56
C GLN A 93 -3.34 -6.65 2.25
N THR A 94 -2.93 -5.41 2.00
CA THR A 94 -3.84 -4.31 1.63
C THR A 94 -4.49 -4.57 0.28
N LEU A 95 -3.76 -5.09 -0.71
CA LEU A 95 -4.36 -5.48 -2.00
C LEU A 95 -5.42 -6.57 -1.82
N SER A 96 -5.14 -7.59 -1.00
CA SER A 96 -6.12 -8.62 -0.67
C SER A 96 -7.34 -8.03 0.06
N GLN A 97 -7.15 -7.06 0.95
CA GLN A 97 -8.24 -6.36 1.62
C GLN A 97 -9.10 -5.60 0.61
N LEU A 98 -8.51 -4.73 -0.20
CA LEU A 98 -9.22 -3.93 -1.20
C LEU A 98 -9.97 -4.80 -2.21
N GLN A 99 -9.41 -5.95 -2.60
CA GLN A 99 -10.09 -6.90 -3.47
C GLN A 99 -11.35 -7.49 -2.80
N ARG A 100 -11.29 -7.82 -1.50
CA ARG A 100 -12.47 -8.25 -0.74
C ARG A 100 -13.51 -7.15 -0.64
N LEU A 101 -13.08 -5.90 -0.42
CA LEU A 101 -14.00 -4.75 -0.39
C LEU A 101 -14.71 -4.56 -1.72
N LEU A 102 -13.99 -4.67 -2.83
CA LEU A 102 -14.58 -4.56 -4.17
C LEU A 102 -15.68 -5.61 -4.41
N GLN A 103 -15.53 -6.82 -3.86
CA GLN A 103 -16.54 -7.89 -3.97
C GLN A 103 -17.78 -7.65 -3.11
N GLN A 104 -17.68 -6.82 -2.06
CA GLN A 104 -18.80 -6.45 -1.20
C GLN A 104 -19.60 -5.27 -1.74
N LEU A 105 -19.00 -4.47 -2.64
CA LEU A 105 -19.64 -3.32 -3.23
C LEU A 105 -20.53 -3.72 -4.43
N PRO A 106 -21.70 -3.09 -4.61
CA PRO A 106 -22.48 -3.25 -5.83
C PRO A 106 -21.68 -2.84 -7.07
N GLY A 107 -21.89 -3.52 -8.21
CA GLY A 107 -21.09 -3.34 -9.43
C GLY A 107 -21.06 -1.91 -10.00
N ASN A 108 -22.10 -1.10 -9.75
CA ASN A 108 -22.21 0.29 -10.21
C ASN A 108 -21.88 1.31 -9.12
N HIS A 109 -21.31 0.89 -7.99
CA HIS A 109 -21.05 1.78 -6.88
C HIS A 109 -19.84 2.70 -7.15
N PRO A 110 -19.93 4.04 -6.96
CA PRO A 110 -18.79 4.94 -7.15
C PRO A 110 -17.56 4.61 -6.31
N ALA A 111 -17.73 4.04 -5.11
CA ALA A 111 -16.58 3.60 -4.33
C ALA A 111 -15.84 2.41 -4.95
N SER A 112 -16.45 1.66 -5.87
CA SER A 112 -15.74 0.64 -6.65
C SER A 112 -14.63 1.26 -7.49
N ILE A 113 -14.86 2.46 -8.05
CA ILE A 113 -13.82 3.23 -8.77
C ILE A 113 -12.72 3.64 -7.80
N ALA A 114 -13.06 4.15 -6.61
CA ALA A 114 -12.07 4.54 -5.60
C ALA A 114 -11.22 3.33 -5.15
N VAL A 115 -11.85 2.17 -4.87
CA VAL A 115 -11.15 0.93 -4.50
C VAL A 115 -10.21 0.46 -5.62
N LEU A 116 -10.65 0.51 -6.88
CA LEU A 116 -9.82 0.14 -8.03
C LEU A 116 -8.63 1.09 -8.18
N TRP A 117 -8.86 2.39 -8.04
CA TRP A 117 -7.84 3.42 -8.14
C TRP A 117 -6.79 3.28 -7.04
N GLU A 118 -7.22 3.14 -5.79
CA GLU A 118 -6.31 2.90 -4.66
C GLU A 118 -5.58 1.57 -4.79
N SER A 119 -6.22 0.52 -5.31
CA SER A 119 -5.53 -0.74 -5.60
C SER A 119 -4.41 -0.57 -6.62
N CYS A 120 -4.56 0.31 -7.62
CA CYS A 120 -3.50 0.65 -8.55
C CYS A 120 -2.35 1.41 -7.88
N HIS A 121 -2.65 2.35 -6.98
CA HIS A 121 -1.63 3.03 -6.19
C HIS A 121 -0.83 2.04 -5.33
N ILE A 122 -1.50 1.17 -4.57
CA ILE A 122 -0.84 0.17 -3.74
C ILE A 122 0.00 -0.80 -4.60
N ARG A 123 -0.47 -1.23 -5.78
CA ARG A 123 0.32 -2.05 -6.71
C ARG A 123 1.59 -1.32 -7.17
N ARG A 124 1.49 -0.03 -7.51
CA ARG A 124 2.64 0.78 -7.92
C ARG A 124 3.68 0.84 -6.80
N GLU A 125 3.25 1.09 -5.56
CA GLU A 125 4.13 1.12 -4.40
C GLU A 125 4.76 -0.25 -4.12
N PHE A 126 3.99 -1.33 -4.26
CA PHE A 126 4.51 -2.69 -4.12
C PHE A 126 5.61 -2.99 -5.14
N CYS A 127 5.40 -2.62 -6.41
CA CYS A 127 6.41 -2.77 -7.46
C CYS A 127 7.65 -1.92 -7.17
N ARG A 128 7.47 -0.66 -6.77
CA ARG A 128 8.56 0.28 -6.42
C ARG A 128 9.47 -0.32 -5.34
N PHE A 129 8.89 -0.75 -4.22
CA PHE A 129 9.66 -1.33 -3.12
C PHE A 129 10.24 -2.71 -3.45
N SER A 130 9.57 -3.50 -4.29
CA SER A 130 10.07 -4.80 -4.73
C SER A 130 11.35 -4.64 -5.55
N GLN A 131 11.39 -3.66 -6.46
CA GLN A 131 12.58 -3.36 -7.27
C GLN A 131 13.75 -2.88 -6.42
N GLN A 132 13.50 -2.02 -5.43
CA GLN A 132 14.54 -1.52 -4.53
C GLN A 132 15.14 -2.62 -3.62
N HIS A 133 14.37 -3.67 -3.31
CA HIS A 133 14.79 -4.78 -2.45
C HIS A 133 15.15 -6.06 -3.23
N GLN A 134 15.15 -6.04 -4.57
CA GLN A 134 15.77 -7.16 -5.29
C GLN A 134 17.25 -7.19 -4.87
N PRO A 135 17.76 -8.30 -4.30
CA PRO A 135 19.20 -8.46 -4.21
C PRO A 135 19.69 -8.29 -5.64
N ALA A 136 20.64 -7.39 -5.87
CA ALA A 136 21.32 -7.32 -7.14
C ALA A 136 21.72 -8.75 -7.47
N HIS A 137 21.03 -9.40 -8.41
CA HIS A 137 21.60 -10.53 -9.09
C HIS A 137 22.84 -9.92 -9.70
N LYS A 138 23.98 -10.17 -9.04
CA LYS A 138 25.28 -9.92 -9.62
C LYS A 138 25.21 -10.66 -10.94
N HIS A 139 25.01 -9.91 -12.01
CA HIS A 139 25.51 -10.31 -13.31
C HIS A 139 27.02 -10.36 -13.12
N SER A 140 27.52 -11.44 -12.53
CA SER A 140 28.77 -12.04 -12.94
C SER A 140 28.53 -12.50 -14.38
N LEU A 141 28.52 -11.53 -15.29
CA LEU A 141 29.00 -11.72 -16.64
C LEU A 141 30.46 -12.08 -16.45
N SER A 142 30.71 -13.38 -16.32
CA SER A 142 32.03 -13.96 -16.54
C SER A 142 32.41 -13.49 -17.95
N THR A 143 33.26 -12.48 -18.02
CA THR A 143 34.05 -12.19 -19.21
C THR A 143 34.99 -13.37 -19.39
N GLU A 144 34.54 -14.45 -20.00
CA GLU A 144 35.48 -15.28 -20.74
C GLU A 144 35.87 -14.48 -21.99
N PRO A 145 37.14 -14.09 -22.14
CA PRO A 145 37.60 -13.61 -23.41
C PRO A 145 37.55 -14.80 -24.36
N TYR A 146 36.71 -14.70 -25.39
CA TYR A 146 36.74 -15.59 -26.54
C TYR A 146 38.12 -15.44 -27.18
N ALA A 147 39.07 -16.26 -26.73
CA ALA A 147 40.40 -16.35 -27.32
C ALA A 147 40.23 -16.99 -28.70
N GLY A 148 40.17 -16.13 -29.72
CA GLY A 148 40.22 -16.54 -31.11
C GLY A 148 41.43 -17.44 -31.34
N LYS A 149 41.19 -18.64 -31.84
CA LYS A 149 42.19 -19.40 -32.59
C LYS A 149 41.70 -19.48 -34.02
N ALA A 150 42.13 -18.50 -34.81
CA ALA A 150 42.15 -18.60 -36.25
C ALA A 150 43.35 -19.48 -36.68
N HIS A 151 43.02 -20.47 -37.50
CA HIS A 151 43.81 -21.09 -38.56
C HIS A 151 45.08 -21.93 -38.25
N GLY A 152 45.07 -23.16 -38.77
CA GLY A 152 46.10 -23.54 -39.75
C GLY A 152 46.64 -24.97 -39.70
N TRP A 153 46.43 -25.68 -40.81
CA TRP A 153 47.35 -26.62 -41.49
C TRP A 153 47.37 -28.12 -41.15
N LEU A 154 47.04 -28.90 -42.21
CA LEU A 154 47.69 -30.12 -42.72
C LEU A 154 48.00 -31.26 -41.74
N HIS A 155 47.31 -32.39 -41.90
CA HIS A 155 47.80 -33.57 -42.64
C HIS A 155 46.68 -34.59 -42.87
#